data_AF-A0A925M1K7-F1
#
_entry.id   AF-A0A925M1K7-F1
#
_cell.length_a   1.000
_cell.length_b   1.000
_cell.length_c   1.000
_cell.angle_alpha   90.00
_cell.angle_beta   90.00
_cell.angle_gamma   90.00
#
_symmetry.space_group_name_H-M   'P 1'
#
loop_
_entity.id
_entity.type
_entity.pdbx_description
1 polymer ?
#
loop_
_entity_poly.entity_id
_entity_poly.type
_entity_poly.pdbx_seq_one_letter_code
_entity_poly.pdbx_strand_id
1 'polypeptide(L)' 'MANSNHRCQYCKTSSRLTGTPLVMEHILPRSQGGSDDRRNLAASCYRCNEFKGAKT' A
#
# COMPACT_ATOMS: atom_id res chain seq x y z
N MET A 1 -15.40 3.71 -12.86
CA MET A 1 -14.42 2.62 -12.67
C MET A 1 -13.10 3.27 -12.28
N ALA A 2 -12.65 3.07 -11.04
CA ALA A 2 -11.48 3.76 -10.50
C ALA A 2 -10.19 3.15 -11.07
N ASN A 3 -9.47 3.92 -11.88
CA ASN A 3 -8.18 3.57 -12.47
C ASN A 3 -7.07 3.54 -11.41
N SER A 4 -7.17 2.66 -10.44
CA SER A 4 -5.98 2.18 -9.72
C SER A 4 -5.36 1.17 -10.67
N ASN A 5 -4.36 1.61 -11.45
CA ASN A 5 -3.70 0.91 -12.56
C ASN A 5 -3.03 -0.43 -12.18
N HIS A 6 -3.57 -1.18 -11.22
CA HIS A 6 -3.02 -2.41 -10.68
C HIS A 6 -1.56 -2.17 -10.31
N ARG A 7 -1.24 -1.00 -9.72
CA ARG A 7 0.12 -0.56 -9.42
C ARG A 7 0.25 -0.09 -7.97
N CYS A 8 1.33 -0.50 -7.33
CA CYS A 8 1.72 -0.08 -5.98
C CYS A 8 1.92 1.44 -5.93
N GLN A 9 1.40 2.12 -4.92
CA GLN A 9 1.55 3.56 -4.76
C GLN A 9 2.99 3.97 -4.41
N TYR A 10 3.77 3.09 -3.79
CA TYR A 10 5.15 3.34 -3.40
C TYR A 10 6.13 3.11 -4.56
N CYS A 11 6.28 1.85 -5.00
CA CYS A 11 7.26 1.49 -6.02
C CYS A 11 6.74 1.59 -7.47
N LYS A 12 5.45 1.90 -7.66
CA LYS A 12 4.77 1.93 -8.97
C LYS A 12 4.83 0.62 -9.75
N THR A 13 5.22 -0.49 -9.12
CA THR A 13 5.22 -1.83 -9.71
C THR A 13 3.79 -2.33 -9.90
N SER A 14 3.52 -2.99 -11.04
CA SER A 14 2.21 -3.57 -11.28
C SER A 14 2.02 -4.89 -10.53
N SER A 15 0.85 -5.11 -9.92
CA SER A 15 0.44 -6.40 -9.33
C SER A 15 0.41 -7.53 -10.35
N ARG A 16 0.23 -7.21 -11.63
CA ARG A 16 0.35 -8.16 -12.73
C ARG A 16 1.79 -8.65 -12.93
N LEU A 17 2.78 -7.80 -12.64
CA LEU A 17 4.20 -8.16 -12.73
C LEU A 17 4.65 -8.98 -11.53
N THR A 18 4.14 -8.67 -10.33
CA THR A 18 4.50 -9.40 -9.10
C THR A 18 3.64 -10.63 -8.86
N GLY A 19 2.61 -10.87 -9.67
CA GLY A 19 1.65 -11.97 -9.51
C GLY A 19 0.88 -11.94 -8.20
N THR A 20 0.92 -10.82 -7.48
CA THR A 20 0.40 -10.69 -6.11
C THR A 20 -0.56 -9.51 -6.05
N PRO A 21 -1.74 -9.68 -5.42
CA PRO A 21 -2.69 -8.59 -5.28
C PRO A 21 -2.09 -7.45 -4.45
N LEU A 22 -2.52 -6.22 -4.74
CA LEU A 22 -2.20 -5.09 -3.88
C LEU A 22 -3.07 -5.15 -2.63
N VAL A 23 -2.49 -4.75 -1.51
CA VAL A 23 -3.19 -4.62 -0.23
C VAL A 23 -3.38 -3.14 0.08
N MET A 24 -4.50 -2.80 0.73
CA MET A 24 -4.71 -1.46 1.27
C MET A 24 -4.08 -1.40 2.66
N GLU A 25 -3.11 -0.51 2.83
CA GLU A 25 -2.43 -0.27 4.09
C GLU A 25 -2.52 1.20 4.50
N HIS A 26 -2.32 1.47 5.80
CA HIS A 26 -2.22 2.83 6.29
C HIS A 26 -0.85 3.42 5.97
N ILE A 27 -0.82 4.61 5.37
CA ILE A 27 0.41 5.36 5.09
C ILE A 27 1.08 5.75 6.41
N LEU A 28 0.34 6.40 7.32
CA LEU A 28 0.72 6.58 8.71
C LEU A 28 0.12 5.44 9.53
N PRO A 29 0.92 4.62 10.23
CA PRO A 29 0.41 3.56 11.10
C PRO A 29 -0.53 4.10 12.16
N ARG A 30 -1.55 3.32 12.54
CA ARG A 30 -2.46 3.69 13.65
C ARG A 30 -1.73 3.91 14.97
N SER A 31 -0.66 3.15 15.23
CA SER A 31 0.21 3.32 16.40
C SER A 31 0.89 4.68 16.48
N GLN A 32 1.05 5.38 15.34
CA GLN A 32 1.63 6.72 15.25
C GLN A 32 0.56 7.80 15.03
N GLY A 33 -0.72 7.51 15.29
CA GLY A 33 -1.82 8.46 15.12
C GLY A 33 -2.41 8.49 13.71
N GLY A 34 -2.15 7.48 12.88
CA GLY A 34 -2.80 7.32 11.58
C GLY A 34 -4.31 7.07 11.68
N SER A 35 -5.07 7.72 10.80
CA SER A 35 -6.53 7.56 10.69
C SER A 35 -6.92 6.51 9.65
N ASP A 36 -8.13 5.97 9.75
CA ASP A 36 -8.73 5.08 8.72
C ASP A 36 -9.30 5.87 7.51
N ASP A 37 -8.92 7.13 7.41
CA ASP A 37 -9.37 8.05 6.38
C ASP A 37 -8.78 7.65 5.02
N ARG A 38 -9.54 7.75 3.92
CA ARG A 38 -9.08 7.30 2.59
C ARG A 38 -7.79 7.97 2.14
N ARG A 39 -7.50 9.16 2.66
CA ARG A 39 -6.27 9.93 2.42
C ARG A 39 -5.04 9.28 3.05
N ASN A 40 -5.24 8.52 4.13
CA ASN A 40 -4.22 7.76 4.83
C ASN A 40 -4.15 6.30 4.37
N LEU A 41 -4.93 5.89 3.35
CA LEU A 41 -4.89 4.54 2.81
C LEU A 41 -4.16 4.53 1.47
N ALA A 42 -3.22 3.61 1.31
CA ALA A 42 -2.48 3.40 0.07
C ALA A 42 -2.53 1.94 -0.37
N ALA A 43 -2.70 1.72 -1.68
CA ALA A 43 -2.56 0.41 -2.28
C ALA A 43 -1.08 0.08 -2.46
N SER A 44 -0.57 -0.92 -1.75
CA SER A 44 0.82 -1.32 -1.78
C SER A 44 0.98 -2.77 -2.24
N CYS A 45 2.16 -3.10 -2.76
CA CYS A 45 2.52 -4.49 -2.98
C CYS A 45 3.06 -5.10 -1.69
N TYR A 46 2.96 -6.43 -1.58
CA TYR A 46 3.42 -7.18 -0.41
C TYR A 46 4.85 -6.80 0.03
N ARG A 47 5.78 -6.64 -0.92
CA ARG A 47 7.17 -6.21 -0.62
C ARG A 47 7.28 -4.83 0.02
N CYS A 48 6.53 -3.85 -0.46
CA CYS A 48 6.55 -2.51 0.12
C CYS A 48 5.88 -2.50 1.49
N ASN A 49 4.78 -3.26 1.64
CA ASN A 49 4.09 -3.42 2.91
C ASN A 49 4.99 -4.08 3.97
N GLU A 50 5.69 -5.17 3.61
CA GLU A 50 6.67 -5.81 4.49
C GLU A 50 7.82 -4.87 4.85
N PHE A 51 8.39 -4.17 3.87
CA PHE A 51 9.51 -3.25 4.12
C PHE A 51 9.11 -2.12 5.07
N LYS A 52 7.87 -1.65 4.99
CA LYS A 52 7.33 -0.64 5.89
C LYS A 52 7.05 -1.22 7.28
N GLY A 53 6.41 -2.38 7.36
CA GLY A 53 6.13 -3.08 8.61
C GLY A 53 7.39 -3.48 9.38
N ALA A 54 8.50 -3.78 8.68
CA ALA A 54 9.78 -4.07 9.30
C ALA A 54 10.51 -2.82 9.86
N LYS A 55 10.04 -1.60 9.54
CA LYS A 55 10.64 -0.33 9.99
C LYS A 55 9.88 0.35 11.13
N THR A 56 8.79 -0.24 11.61
CA THR A 56 7.88 0.31 12.63
C THR A 56 7.64 -0.69 13.73
#